data_AF-A0A2D6BMW7-F1
#
_entry.id   AF-A0A2D6BMW7-F1
#
_cell.length_a   1.000
_cell.length_b   1.000
_cell.length_c   1.000
_cell.angle_alpha   90.00
_cell.angle_beta   90.00
_cell.angle_gamma   90.00
#
_symmetry.space_group_name_H-M   'P 1'
#
loop_
_entity.id
_entity.type
_entity.pdbx_description
1 polymer ?
#
loop_
_entity_poly.entity_id
_entity_poly.type
_entity_poly.pdbx_seq_one_letter_code
_entity_poly.pdbx_strand_id
1 'polypeptide(L)' 'MDVRIKLNVAFTVSGSGLEDALAEFDELSVAGMLSEILDKAIACDEIQVDVVEGPNTLEEYDQQSG' A
#
# COMPACT_ATOMS: atom_id res chain seq x y z
N MET A 1 22.23 -3.28 -15.82
CA MET A 1 22.56 -4.59 -15.21
C MET A 1 21.61 -4.68 -14.06
N ASP A 2 20.61 -5.53 -14.20
CA ASP A 2 19.35 -5.31 -13.49
C ASP A 2 19.33 -6.24 -12.29
N VAL A 3 19.02 -5.68 -11.12
CA VAL A 3 19.07 -6.39 -9.84
C VAL A 3 17.65 -6.57 -9.35
N ARG A 4 17.19 -7.82 -9.30
CA ARG A 4 15.87 -8.16 -8.77
C ARG A 4 15.95 -8.40 -7.27
N ILE A 5 15.26 -7.57 -6.50
CA ILE A 5 15.15 -7.70 -5.04
C ILE A 5 13.69 -8.06 -4.70
N LYS A 6 13.49 -9.12 -3.92
CA LYS A 6 12.16 -9.51 -3.41
C LYS A 6 12.09 -9.25 -1.92
N LEU A 7 11.06 -8.54 -1.48
CA LEU A 7 10.86 -8.13 -0.10
C LEU A 7 9.45 -8.53 0.33
N ASN A 8 9.31 -8.99 1.56
CA ASN A 8 8.02 -9.18 2.22
C ASN A 8 8.03 -8.29 3.45
N VAL A 9 7.19 -7.26 3.46
CA VAL A 9 7.25 -6.18 4.45
C VAL A 9 5.92 -6.16 5.21
N ALA A 10 6.00 -6.20 6.55
CA ALA A 10 4.86 -6.04 7.43
C ALA A 10 5.07 -4.82 8.31
N PHE A 11 4.09 -3.92 8.34
CA PHE A 11 4.09 -2.73 9.17
C PHE A 11 2.66 -2.45 9.63
N THR A 12 2.52 -1.75 10.75
CA THR A 12 1.22 -1.30 11.26
C THR A 12 1.10 0.19 11.00
N VAL A 13 -0.01 0.59 10.40
CA VAL A 13 -0.36 2.00 10.20
C VAL A 13 -1.52 2.34 11.12
N SER A 14 -1.54 3.55 11.68
CA SER A 14 -2.74 4.06 12.36
C SER A 14 -3.86 4.26 11.34
N GLY A 15 -5.13 4.03 11.72
CA GLY A 15 -6.29 4.21 10.85
C GLY A 15 -6.35 5.59 10.18
N SER A 16 -6.14 6.67 10.94
CA SER A 16 -6.09 8.02 10.38
C SER A 16 -4.96 8.20 9.36
N GLY A 17 -3.83 7.53 9.57
CA GLY A 17 -2.71 7.57 8.63
C GLY A 17 -2.97 6.77 7.35
N LEU A 18 -3.80 5.73 7.42
CA LEU A 18 -4.24 4.97 6.25
C LEU A 18 -5.22 5.78 5.41
N GLU A 19 -6.21 6.42 6.05
CA GLU A 19 -7.17 7.31 5.39
C GLU A 19 -6.48 8.49 4.69
N ASP A 20 -5.59 9.18 5.40
CA ASP A 20 -4.83 10.30 4.85
C ASP A 20 -4.00 9.88 3.63
N ALA A 21 -3.35 8.71 3.70
CA ALA A 21 -2.53 8.21 2.60
C ALA A 21 -3.35 7.77 1.39
N LEU A 22 -4.45 7.05 1.57
CA LEU A 22 -5.32 6.66 0.44
C LEU A 22 -5.91 7.89 -0.26
N ALA A 23 -6.21 8.95 0.50
CA ALA A 23 -6.62 10.24 -0.06
C ALA A 23 -5.48 11.00 -0.77
N GLU A 24 -4.26 10.98 -0.22
CA GLU A 24 -3.11 11.69 -0.80
C GLU A 24 -2.66 11.11 -2.14
N PHE A 25 -2.67 9.79 -2.27
CA PHE A 25 -2.24 9.10 -3.48
C PHE A 25 -3.36 8.94 -4.53
N ASP A 26 -4.59 9.36 -4.23
CA ASP A 26 -5.79 9.12 -5.07
C ASP A 26 -6.02 7.61 -5.35
N GLU A 27 -5.71 6.78 -4.35
CA GLU A 27 -5.66 5.33 -4.52
C GLU A 27 -6.89 4.66 -3.89
N LEU A 28 -7.50 3.75 -4.65
CA LEU A 28 -8.64 2.95 -4.17
C LEU A 28 -8.18 1.73 -3.35
N SER A 29 -6.89 1.42 -3.31
CA SER A 29 -6.37 0.26 -2.59
C SER A 29 -5.00 0.48 -1.94
N VAL A 30 -4.74 -0.24 -0.85
CA VAL A 30 -3.45 -0.25 -0.14
C VAL A 30 -2.32 -0.72 -1.06
N ALA A 31 -2.60 -1.70 -1.92
CA ALA A 31 -1.63 -2.16 -2.92
C ALA A 31 -1.22 -1.07 -3.92
N GLY A 32 -2.19 -0.27 -4.38
CA GLY A 32 -1.95 0.89 -5.25
C GLY A 32 -1.10 1.95 -4.55
N MET A 33 -1.50 2.35 -3.34
CA MET A 33 -0.75 3.29 -2.49
C MET A 33 0.71 2.87 -2.30
N LEU A 34 0.96 1.59 -1.99
CA LEU A 34 2.33 1.09 -1.79
C LEU A 34 3.14 1.05 -3.08
N SER A 35 2.51 0.77 -4.22
CA SER A 35 3.18 0.80 -5.51
C SER A 35 3.68 2.21 -5.82
N GLU A 36 2.84 3.23 -5.63
CA GLU A 36 3.19 4.64 -5.83
C GLU A 36 4.27 5.13 -4.86
N ILE A 37 4.21 4.75 -3.59
CA ILE A 37 5.25 5.08 -2.61
C ILE A 37 6.60 4.47 -3.01
N LEU A 38 6.61 3.20 -3.40
CA LEU A 38 7.83 2.49 -3.79
C LEU A 38 8.42 3.03 -5.10
N ASP A 39 7.57 3.36 -6.07
CA ASP A 39 8.01 4.02 -7.31
C ASP A 39 8.68 5.36 -6.99
N LYS A 40 8.02 6.23 -6.21
CA LYS A 40 8.58 7.54 -5.85
C LYS A 40 9.85 7.47 -4.99
N ALA A 41 9.92 6.51 -4.05
CA ALA A 41 11.01 6.44 -3.08
C ALA A 41 12.25 5.71 -3.61
N ILE A 42 12.07 4.72 -4.49
CA ILE A 42 13.14 3.80 -4.90
C ILE A 42 13.33 3.76 -6.43
N ALA A 43 12.48 4.45 -7.21
CA ALA A 43 12.48 4.42 -8.68
C ALA A 43 12.44 2.98 -9.21
N CYS A 44 11.50 2.19 -8.70
CA CYS A 44 11.31 0.81 -9.09
C CYS A 44 10.30 0.69 -10.24
N ASP A 45 10.73 0.15 -11.38
CA ASP A 45 9.83 -0.24 -12.46
C ASP A 45 9.17 -1.61 -12.19
N GLU A 46 7.96 -1.83 -12.72
CA GLU A 46 7.21 -3.10 -12.66
C GLU A 46 6.96 -3.65 -11.23
N ILE A 47 6.54 -2.76 -10.32
CA ILE A 47 6.22 -3.14 -8.94
C ILE A 47 4.95 -4.02 -8.90
N GLN A 48 5.01 -5.12 -8.17
CA GLN A 48 3.86 -5.97 -7.84
C GLN A 48 3.65 -5.94 -6.33
N VAL A 49 2.49 -5.46 -5.89
CA VAL A 49 2.09 -5.44 -4.48
C VAL A 49 0.86 -6.31 -4.29
N ASP A 50 0.92 -7.21 -3.31
CA ASP A 50 -0.18 -8.09 -2.92
C ASP A 50 -0.46 -7.89 -1.42
N VAL A 51 -1.73 -7.61 -1.05
CA VAL A 51 -2.15 -7.60 0.36
C VAL A 51 -2.43 -9.03 0.78
N VAL A 52 -1.63 -9.55 1.70
CA VAL A 52 -1.72 -10.94 2.18
C VAL A 52 -2.69 -11.08 3.37
N GLU A 53 -2.84 -10.02 4.18
CA GLU A 53 -3.71 -9.98 5.36
C GLU A 53 -4.10 -8.52 5.68
N GLY A 54 -5.34 -8.28 6.13
CA GLY A 54 -5.88 -6.94 6.46
C GLY A 54 -6.78 -6.32 5.37
N PRO A 55 -7.39 -5.14 5.64
CA PRO A 55 -8.24 -4.45 4.68
C PRO A 55 -7.40 -3.84 3.55
N ASN A 56 -7.86 -4.03 2.31
CA ASN A 56 -7.21 -3.49 1.12
C ASN A 56 -7.87 -2.17 0.64
N THR A 57 -9.08 -1.85 1.08
CA THR A 57 -9.82 -0.63 0.70
C THR A 57 -10.35 0.10 1.93
N LEU A 58 -10.76 1.37 1.77
CA LEU A 58 -11.41 2.13 2.86
C LEU A 58 -12.72 1.48 3.29
N GLU A 59 -13.50 0.99 2.34
CA GLU A 59 -14.77 0.32 2.63
C GLU A 59 -14.58 -0.98 3.43
N GLU A 60 -13.51 -1.72 3.17
CA GLU A 60 -13.15 -2.92 3.94
C GLU A 60 -12.67 -2.56 5.35
N TYR A 61 -11.94 -1.46 5.50
CA TYR A 61 -11.51 -0.93 6.80
C TYR A 61 -12.70 -0.48 7.65
N ASP A 62 -13.64 0.26 7.07
CA ASP A 62 -14.86 0.71 7.75
C ASP A 62 -15.74 -0.45 8.22
N GLN A 63 -15.85 -1.51 7.41
CA GLN A 63 -16.60 -2.73 7.77
C GLN A 63 -16.00 -3.50 8.95
N GLN A 64 -14.68 -3.39 9.15
CA GLN A 64 -13.99 -4.04 10.28
C GLN A 64 -13.98 -3.19 11.55
N SER A 65 -14.27 -1.89 11.42
CA SER A 65 -14.24 -0.91 12.50
C SER A 65 -15.61 -0.69 13.18
N GLY A 66 -16.68 -1.29 12.65
CA GLY A 66 -18.05 -1.29 13.20
C GLY A 66 -18.39 -2.54 14.01
#